data_AF-A0A0B2RJ53-F1
#
_entry.id   AF-A0A0B2RJ53-F1
#
_cell.length_a   1.000
_cell.length_b   1.000
_cell.length_c   1.000
_cell.angle_alpha   90.00
_cell.angle_beta   90.00
_cell.angle_gamma   90.00
#
_symmetry.space_group_name_H-M   'P 1'
#
loop_
_entity.id
_entity.type
_entity.pdbx_description
1 polymer ?
#
loop_
_entity_poly.entity_id
_entity_poly.type
_entity_poly.pdbx_seq_one_letter_code
_entity_poly.pdbx_strand_id
1 'polypeptide(L)'
;MHATNIAKILDLVIGNVNDKGILSVLPVVDILIQCFPMEVPPLISSTLQKLIVGCLSGGDDHNPSKTSVKASSAAILARLLVMNTNSLAQLASDPSTSQLLQTASIPVQENILLCLVDIWVDKVDNVSSIQKKTIGLALSIILTSRLPQVLDKLDQILSVCTSVILGRNDDLTEEESSGDMSSSTSPDEGTIPSKELRKRQIKFSDRINQLSLEDSVRENLQKCASIHGESFDAAMSSMHPSAFAQLEQALKITFNLSRH
;
A
#
# COMPACT_ATOMS: atom_id res chain seq x y z
N MET A 1 -25.41 -9.03 -11.97
CA MET A 1 -26.42 -8.37 -11.11
C MET A 1 -25.92 -8.12 -9.69
N HIS A 2 -25.28 -9.09 -9.02
CA HIS A 2 -24.81 -8.92 -7.63
C HIS A 2 -23.63 -7.96 -7.46
N ALA A 3 -22.68 -7.93 -8.39
CA ALA A 3 -21.48 -7.08 -8.29
C ALA A 3 -21.81 -5.58 -8.13
N THR A 4 -22.75 -5.06 -8.93
CA THR A 4 -23.20 -3.66 -8.84
C THR A 4 -23.89 -3.36 -7.50
N ASN A 5 -24.65 -4.31 -6.96
CA ASN A 5 -25.29 -4.14 -5.65
C ASN A 5 -24.26 -4.14 -4.52
N ILE A 6 -23.24 -5.01 -4.59
CA ILE A 6 -22.12 -5.01 -3.64
C ILE A 6 -21.38 -3.68 -3.71
N ALA A 7 -21.06 -3.19 -4.92
CA ALA A 7 -20.41 -1.89 -5.09
C ALA A 7 -21.22 -0.75 -4.45
N LYS A 8 -22.54 -0.72 -4.65
CA LYS A 8 -23.42 0.27 -4.00
C LYS A 8 -23.44 0.16 -2.48
N ILE A 9 -23.40 -1.06 -1.93
CA ILE A 9 -23.34 -1.28 -0.48
C ILE A 9 -22.01 -0.78 0.08
N LEU A 10 -20.89 -1.12 -0.56
CA LEU A 10 -19.56 -0.64 -0.15
C LEU A 10 -19.50 0.88 -0.20
N ASP A 11 -20.05 1.47 -1.27
CA ASP A 11 -20.10 2.91 -1.43
C ASP A 11 -20.96 3.62 -0.38
N LEU A 12 -22.08 3.00 0.01
CA LEU A 12 -22.92 3.52 1.09
C LEU A 12 -22.23 3.42 2.45
N VAL A 13 -21.49 2.33 2.72
CA VAL A 13 -20.87 2.15 4.04
C VAL A 13 -19.64 3.06 4.20
N ILE A 14 -18.75 3.06 3.20
CA ILE A 14 -17.52 3.84 3.26
C ILE A 14 -17.89 5.33 3.21
N GLY A 15 -17.64 6.03 4.33
CA GLY A 15 -17.94 7.45 4.50
C GLY A 15 -19.24 7.79 5.26
N ASN A 16 -20.14 6.82 5.51
CA ASN A 16 -21.41 7.09 6.21
C ASN A 16 -21.60 6.30 7.52
N VAL A 17 -20.64 5.44 7.90
CA VAL A 17 -20.66 4.77 9.21
C VAL A 17 -19.48 5.22 10.07
N ASN A 18 -19.53 4.90 11.36
CA ASN A 18 -18.44 5.21 12.28
C ASN A 18 -17.16 4.42 11.96
N ASP A 19 -16.02 4.84 12.52
CA ASP A 19 -14.70 4.27 12.26
C ASP A 19 -14.65 2.74 12.45
N LYS A 20 -15.34 2.22 13.48
CA LYS A 20 -15.44 0.76 13.73
C LYS A 20 -16.17 0.03 12.60
N GLY A 21 -17.27 0.60 12.11
CA GLY A 21 -18.01 0.10 10.96
C GLY A 21 -17.17 0.09 9.70
N ILE A 22 -16.44 1.18 9.43
CA ILE A 22 -15.51 1.26 8.28
C ILE A 22 -14.45 0.15 8.37
N LEU A 23 -13.78 0.02 9.51
CA LEU A 23 -12.76 -1.02 9.74
C LEU A 23 -13.27 -2.44 9.49
N SER A 24 -14.54 -2.72 9.79
CA SER A 24 -15.13 -4.04 9.53
C SER A 24 -15.33 -4.36 8.04
N VAL A 25 -15.42 -3.33 7.19
CA VAL A 25 -15.70 -3.45 5.75
C VAL A 25 -14.44 -3.34 4.90
N LEU A 26 -13.41 -2.62 5.35
CA LEU A 26 -12.14 -2.49 4.63
C LEU A 26 -11.50 -3.84 4.21
N PRO A 27 -11.50 -4.90 5.03
CA PRO A 27 -10.99 -6.21 4.61
C PRO A 27 -11.74 -6.81 3.41
N VAL A 28 -13.03 -6.49 3.24
CA VAL A 28 -13.81 -6.94 2.08
C VAL A 28 -13.33 -6.22 0.81
N VAL A 29 -13.07 -4.92 0.91
CA VAL A 29 -12.50 -4.14 -0.20
C VAL A 29 -11.12 -4.68 -0.58
N ASP A 30 -10.27 -4.93 0.40
CA ASP A 30 -8.92 -5.48 0.20
C ASP A 30 -8.95 -6.83 -0.54
N ILE A 31 -9.78 -7.77 -0.06
CA ILE A 31 -9.93 -9.10 -0.67
C ILE A 31 -10.46 -9.00 -2.11
N LEU A 32 -11.40 -8.09 -2.38
CA LEU A 32 -11.95 -7.93 -3.72
C LEU A 32 -10.88 -7.45 -4.72
N ILE A 33 -10.05 -6.48 -4.33
CA ILE A 33 -8.92 -6.01 -5.15
C ILE A 33 -7.88 -7.12 -5.31
N GLN A 34 -7.57 -7.85 -4.23
CA GLN A 34 -6.65 -8.98 -4.27
C GLN A 34 -7.08 -10.06 -5.26
N CYS A 35 -8.38 -10.40 -5.28
CA CYS A 35 -8.90 -11.47 -6.13
C CYS A 35 -9.13 -11.01 -7.59
N PHE A 36 -9.51 -9.76 -7.82
CA PHE A 36 -9.96 -9.24 -9.13
C PHE A 36 -9.40 -7.83 -9.40
N PRO A 37 -8.06 -7.69 -9.53
CA PRO A 37 -7.40 -6.38 -9.58
C PRO A 37 -7.69 -5.57 -10.85
N MET A 38 -8.27 -6.17 -11.89
CA MET A 38 -8.62 -5.48 -13.14
C MET A 38 -10.11 -5.13 -13.20
N GLU A 39 -10.97 -6.01 -12.68
CA GLU A 39 -12.42 -5.91 -12.80
C GLU A 39 -13.06 -5.11 -11.67
N VAL A 40 -12.56 -5.25 -10.44
CA VAL A 40 -13.15 -4.60 -9.26
C VAL A 40 -12.90 -3.10 -9.23
N PRO A 41 -11.67 -2.57 -9.45
CA PRO A 41 -11.42 -1.15 -9.25
C PRO A 41 -12.34 -0.21 -10.04
N PRO A 42 -12.66 -0.49 -11.34
CA PRO A 42 -13.66 0.31 -12.07
C PRO A 42 -15.07 0.22 -11.48
N LEU A 43 -15.46 -0.92 -10.91
CA LEU A 43 -16.79 -1.14 -10.33
C LEU A 43 -16.98 -0.42 -8.99
N ILE A 44 -15.91 -0.25 -8.22
CA ILE A 44 -15.92 0.39 -6.89
C ILE A 44 -15.16 1.72 -6.87
N SER A 45 -15.03 2.39 -8.02
CA SER A 45 -14.26 3.62 -8.16
C SER A 45 -14.63 4.68 -7.13
N SER A 46 -15.93 4.93 -6.91
CA SER A 46 -16.40 5.90 -5.92
C SER A 46 -15.99 5.53 -4.49
N THR A 47 -16.02 4.24 -4.15
CA THR A 47 -15.51 3.75 -2.86
C THR A 47 -14.02 4.03 -2.71
N LEU A 48 -13.22 3.76 -3.74
CA LEU A 48 -11.77 4.02 -3.75
C LEU A 48 -11.46 5.52 -3.64
N GLN A 49 -12.23 6.38 -4.31
CA GLN A 49 -12.11 7.83 -4.18
C GLN A 49 -12.39 8.31 -2.75
N LYS A 50 -13.40 7.74 -2.09
CA LYS A 50 -13.66 8.02 -0.66
C LYS A 50 -12.52 7.55 0.25
N LEU A 51 -11.84 6.45 -0.09
CA LEU A 51 -10.62 6.04 0.63
C LEU A 51 -9.49 7.07 0.43
N ILE A 52 -9.31 7.61 -0.78
CA ILE A 52 -8.33 8.68 -1.04
C ILE A 52 -8.67 9.91 -0.18
N VAL A 53 -9.92 10.38 -0.24
CA VAL A 53 -10.39 11.52 0.58
C VAL A 53 -10.16 11.26 2.06
N GLY A 54 -10.50 10.06 2.55
CA GLY A 54 -10.28 9.68 3.95
C GLY A 54 -8.80 9.66 4.35
N CYS A 55 -7.91 9.27 3.42
CA CYS A 55 -6.47 9.30 3.64
C CYS A 55 -5.92 10.73 3.74
N LEU A 56 -6.39 11.61 2.87
CA LEU A 56 -5.93 13.01 2.80
C LEU A 56 -6.67 13.94 3.77
N SER A 57 -7.73 13.46 4.42
CA SER A 57 -8.41 14.19 5.50
C SER A 57 -7.50 14.28 6.73
N GLY A 58 -7.35 15.46 7.33
CA GLY A 58 -6.59 15.63 8.58
C GLY A 58 -7.31 15.11 9.83
N GLY A 59 -6.63 15.17 10.98
CA GLY A 59 -7.25 15.03 12.31
C GLY A 59 -7.31 13.62 12.90
N ASP A 60 -6.35 12.75 12.58
CA ASP A 60 -6.23 11.40 13.15
C ASP A 60 -5.32 11.30 14.38
N ASP A 61 -4.50 12.33 14.66
CA ASP A 61 -3.43 12.34 15.67
C ASP A 61 -3.86 12.02 17.12
N HIS A 62 -5.15 11.99 17.40
CA HIS A 62 -5.70 11.81 18.75
C HIS A 62 -6.77 10.71 18.83
N ASN A 63 -7.06 10.04 17.71
CA ASN A 63 -8.08 8.99 17.66
C ASN A 63 -7.50 7.70 17.03
N PRO A 64 -7.24 6.67 17.85
CA PRO A 64 -6.70 5.39 17.39
C PRO A 64 -7.54 4.71 16.30
N SER A 65 -8.87 4.84 16.36
CA SER A 65 -9.75 4.25 15.36
C SER A 65 -9.68 4.97 14.01
N LYS A 66 -9.55 6.30 14.00
CA LYS A 66 -9.30 7.07 12.77
C LYS A 66 -7.93 6.79 12.17
N THR A 67 -6.90 6.71 13.02
CA THR A 67 -5.55 6.31 12.59
C THR A 67 -5.60 4.93 11.91
N SER A 68 -6.30 3.97 12.52
CA SER A 68 -6.45 2.61 11.97
C SER A 68 -7.20 2.60 10.63
N VAL A 69 -8.27 3.39 10.51
CA VAL A 69 -9.03 3.54 9.24
C VAL A 69 -8.13 4.11 8.16
N LYS A 70 -7.38 5.18 8.46
CA LYS A 70 -6.46 5.83 7.52
C LYS A 70 -5.37 4.88 7.09
N ALA A 71 -4.69 4.23 8.03
CA ALA A 71 -3.62 3.26 7.76
C ALA A 71 -4.12 2.07 6.91
N SER A 72 -5.29 1.52 7.24
CA SER A 72 -5.91 0.42 6.47
C SER A 72 -6.32 0.87 5.06
N SER A 73 -6.86 2.08 4.92
CA SER A 73 -7.23 2.65 3.62
C SER A 73 -5.99 2.89 2.75
N ALA A 74 -4.92 3.42 3.35
CA ALA A 74 -3.65 3.62 2.68
C ALA A 74 -3.05 2.30 2.19
N ALA A 75 -3.08 1.24 3.01
CA ALA A 75 -2.63 -0.10 2.60
C ALA A 75 -3.43 -0.68 1.42
N ILE A 76 -4.75 -0.46 1.38
CA ILE A 76 -5.61 -0.88 0.25
C ILE A 76 -5.25 -0.12 -1.02
N LEU A 77 -5.01 1.19 -0.94
CA LEU A 77 -4.58 1.99 -2.08
C LEU A 77 -3.18 1.60 -2.56
N ALA A 78 -2.26 1.25 -1.63
CA ALA A 78 -0.96 0.70 -1.97
C ALA A 78 -1.09 -0.63 -2.74
N ARG A 79 -1.94 -1.56 -2.25
CA ARG A 79 -2.24 -2.81 -2.95
C ARG A 79 -2.77 -2.54 -4.35
N LEU A 80 -3.70 -1.60 -4.50
CA LEU A 80 -4.24 -1.22 -5.81
C LEU A 80 -3.13 -0.76 -6.76
N LEU A 81 -2.21 0.08 -6.30
CA LEU A 81 -1.07 0.53 -7.11
C LEU A 81 -0.17 -0.63 -7.55
N VAL A 82 0.13 -1.55 -6.62
CA VAL A 82 0.99 -2.72 -6.86
C VAL A 82 0.35 -3.69 -7.85
N MET A 83 -0.95 -3.93 -7.73
CA MET A 83 -1.65 -4.90 -8.56
C MET A 83 -2.13 -4.31 -9.90
N ASN A 84 -2.37 -3.00 -9.95
CA ASN A 84 -2.85 -2.29 -11.13
C ASN A 84 -2.49 -0.80 -11.06
N THR A 85 -1.25 -0.49 -11.44
CA THR A 85 -0.68 0.86 -11.36
C THR A 85 -1.51 1.92 -12.09
N ASN A 86 -2.06 1.54 -13.25
CA ASN A 86 -2.88 2.44 -14.07
C ASN A 86 -4.17 2.85 -13.36
N SER A 87 -4.82 1.95 -12.62
CA SER A 87 -6.09 2.25 -11.96
C SER A 87 -5.95 3.31 -10.87
N LEU A 88 -4.94 3.24 -10.01
CA LEU A 88 -4.76 4.28 -8.99
C LEU A 88 -4.37 5.63 -9.63
N ALA A 89 -3.49 5.61 -10.65
CA ALA A 89 -3.12 6.84 -11.35
C ALA A 89 -4.31 7.51 -12.06
N GLN A 90 -5.21 6.72 -12.65
CA GLN A 90 -6.45 7.20 -13.24
C GLN A 90 -7.38 7.80 -12.18
N LEU A 91 -7.59 7.12 -11.05
CA LEU A 91 -8.41 7.64 -9.95
C LEU A 91 -7.83 8.94 -9.38
N ALA A 92 -6.52 9.01 -9.19
CA ALA A 92 -5.82 10.19 -8.71
C ALA A 92 -5.87 11.37 -9.69
N SER A 93 -6.11 11.13 -10.98
CA SER A 93 -6.23 12.18 -12.00
C SER A 93 -7.68 12.47 -12.39
N ASP A 94 -8.64 11.73 -11.84
CA ASP A 94 -10.05 11.85 -12.19
C ASP A 94 -10.66 13.14 -11.61
N PRO A 95 -11.38 13.95 -12.42
CA PRO A 95 -11.99 15.19 -11.96
C PRO A 95 -12.94 15.01 -10.78
N SER A 96 -13.64 13.87 -10.69
CA SER A 96 -14.56 13.59 -9.58
C SER A 96 -13.82 13.39 -8.25
N THR A 97 -12.59 12.86 -8.28
CA THR A 97 -11.74 12.78 -7.09
C THR A 97 -11.37 14.18 -6.60
N SER A 98 -10.93 15.06 -7.51
CA SER A 98 -10.62 16.46 -7.20
C SER A 98 -11.84 17.21 -6.65
N GLN A 99 -13.02 16.98 -7.23
CA GLN A 99 -14.28 17.57 -6.75
C GLN A 99 -14.64 17.10 -5.33
N LEU A 100 -14.44 15.81 -5.03
CA LEU A 100 -14.67 15.27 -3.69
C LEU A 100 -13.72 15.89 -2.65
N LEU A 101 -12.43 16.03 -2.99
CA LEU A 101 -11.44 16.67 -2.13
C LEU A 101 -11.78 18.15 -1.86
N GLN A 102 -12.20 18.88 -2.91
CA GLN A 102 -12.67 20.26 -2.77
C GLN A 102 -13.91 20.38 -1.89
N THR A 103 -14.87 19.45 -2.05
CA THR A 103 -16.10 19.41 -1.23
C THR A 103 -15.78 19.12 0.25
N ALA A 104 -14.75 18.32 0.51
CA ALA A 104 -14.25 18.05 1.85
C ALA A 104 -13.34 19.17 2.41
N SER A 105 -13.14 20.27 1.67
CA SER A 105 -12.23 21.36 2.03
C SER A 105 -10.79 20.90 2.28
N ILE A 106 -10.34 19.86 1.57
CA ILE A 106 -8.98 19.34 1.67
C ILE A 106 -8.10 20.08 0.66
N PRO A 107 -7.11 20.87 1.11
CA PRO A 107 -6.18 21.54 0.21
C PRO A 107 -5.25 20.49 -0.41
N VAL A 108 -5.31 20.34 -1.73
CA VAL A 108 -4.39 19.48 -2.49
C VAL A 108 -3.68 20.36 -3.51
N GLN A 109 -2.46 20.79 -3.17
CA GLN A 109 -1.60 21.58 -4.04
C GLN A 109 -0.69 20.70 -4.91
N GLU A 110 -0.38 19.49 -4.45
CA GLU A 110 0.47 18.52 -5.12
C GLU A 110 -0.35 17.47 -5.88
N ASN A 111 0.34 16.63 -6.66
CA ASN A 111 -0.31 15.48 -7.27
C ASN A 111 -0.83 14.53 -6.19
N ILE A 112 -2.07 14.02 -6.31
CA ILE A 112 -2.69 13.13 -5.33
C ILE A 112 -1.81 11.90 -5.02
N LEU A 113 -1.11 11.34 -6.00
CA LEU A 113 -0.20 10.21 -5.78
C LEU A 113 0.96 10.59 -4.84
N LEU A 114 1.48 11.82 -4.94
CA LEU A 114 2.54 12.32 -4.06
C LEU A 114 2.00 12.60 -2.65
N CYS A 115 0.77 13.08 -2.52
CA CYS A 115 0.13 13.17 -1.22
C CYS A 115 -0.07 11.79 -0.58
N LEU A 116 -0.39 10.76 -1.39
CA LEU A 116 -0.48 9.38 -0.89
C LEU A 116 0.89 8.81 -0.47
N VAL A 117 2.00 9.24 -1.09
CA VAL A 117 3.35 8.91 -0.61
C VAL A 117 3.53 9.38 0.83
N ASP A 118 3.14 10.62 1.13
CA ASP A 118 3.26 11.15 2.50
C ASP A 118 2.44 10.32 3.50
N ILE A 119 1.22 9.94 3.13
CA ILE A 119 0.38 9.07 3.98
C ILE A 119 1.00 7.69 4.15
N TRP A 120 1.58 7.10 3.10
CA TRP A 120 2.24 5.81 3.19
C TRP A 120 3.47 5.84 4.07
N VAL A 121 4.29 6.89 3.96
CA VAL A 121 5.46 7.10 4.84
C VAL A 121 5.02 7.28 6.29
N ASP A 122 4.00 8.11 6.54
CA ASP A 122 3.49 8.39 7.89
C ASP A 122 2.83 7.16 8.55
N LYS A 123 2.07 6.36 7.78
CA LYS A 123 1.25 5.27 8.34
C LYS A 123 1.84 3.88 8.23
N VAL A 124 3.05 3.71 7.68
CA VAL A 124 3.67 2.38 7.51
C VAL A 124 3.79 1.64 8.84
N ASP A 125 4.04 2.32 9.95
CA ASP A 125 4.17 1.66 11.26
C ASP A 125 2.84 1.32 11.94
N ASN A 126 1.71 1.75 11.37
CA ASN A 126 0.38 1.46 11.89
C ASN A 126 -0.30 0.26 11.20
N VAL A 127 0.40 -0.44 10.32
CA VAL A 127 -0.14 -1.58 9.57
C VAL A 127 0.62 -2.88 9.85
N SER A 128 0.02 -4.02 9.48
CA SER A 128 0.65 -5.34 9.63
C SER A 128 1.91 -5.49 8.76
N SER A 129 2.79 -6.43 9.11
CA SER A 129 4.05 -6.68 8.38
C SER A 129 3.84 -6.87 6.87
N ILE A 130 2.81 -7.62 6.46
CA ILE A 130 2.48 -7.79 5.04
C ILE A 130 2.01 -6.50 4.36
N GLN A 131 1.30 -5.64 5.08
CA GLN A 131 0.89 -4.33 4.58
C GLN A 131 2.07 -3.36 4.53
N LYS A 132 3.04 -3.45 5.45
CA LYS A 132 4.31 -2.71 5.36
C LYS A 132 5.05 -3.06 4.07
N LYS A 133 5.17 -4.36 3.77
CA LYS A 133 5.73 -4.84 2.49
C LYS A 133 4.95 -4.30 1.28
N THR A 134 3.61 -4.30 1.35
CA THR A 134 2.74 -3.77 0.29
C THR A 134 2.97 -2.27 0.06
N ILE A 135 3.08 -1.49 1.14
CA ILE A 135 3.42 -0.07 1.11
C ILE A 135 4.80 0.14 0.50
N GLY A 136 5.81 -0.61 0.93
CA GLY A 136 7.15 -0.55 0.35
C GLY A 136 7.14 -0.84 -1.16
N LEU A 137 6.38 -1.85 -1.61
CA LEU A 137 6.24 -2.16 -3.04
C LEU A 137 5.59 -0.99 -3.79
N ALA A 138 4.51 -0.42 -3.24
CA ALA A 138 3.84 0.74 -3.83
C ALA A 138 4.77 1.95 -3.94
N LEU A 139 5.51 2.28 -2.87
CA LEU A 139 6.50 3.35 -2.84
C LEU A 139 7.60 3.10 -3.87
N SER A 140 8.07 1.86 -4.02
CA SER A 140 9.05 1.50 -5.06
C SER A 140 8.51 1.73 -6.47
N ILE A 141 7.22 1.47 -6.73
CA ILE A 141 6.60 1.71 -8.04
C ILE A 141 6.49 3.21 -8.33
N ILE A 142 6.20 4.04 -7.32
CA ILE A 142 6.14 5.51 -7.47
C ILE A 142 7.47 6.08 -7.98
N LEU A 143 8.62 5.48 -7.66
CA LEU A 143 9.93 5.89 -8.19
C LEU A 143 9.98 5.89 -9.73
N THR A 144 9.14 5.07 -10.39
CA THR A 144 9.06 4.99 -11.85
C THR A 144 8.12 6.02 -12.47
N SER A 145 7.51 6.87 -11.66
CA SER A 145 6.69 7.98 -12.16
C SER A 145 7.56 9.03 -12.84
N ARG A 146 7.00 9.66 -13.88
CA ARG A 146 7.63 10.77 -14.61
C ARG A 146 7.44 12.12 -13.92
N LEU A 147 6.93 12.13 -12.70
CA LEU A 147 6.79 13.33 -11.88
C LEU A 147 8.15 13.67 -11.25
N PRO A 148 8.77 14.83 -11.56
CA PRO A 148 10.06 15.20 -10.98
C PRO A 148 10.03 15.30 -9.46
N GLN A 149 8.88 15.69 -8.89
CA GLN A 149 8.70 15.84 -7.43
C GLN A 149 8.84 14.53 -6.65
N VAL A 150 8.89 13.37 -7.33
CA VAL A 150 9.23 12.10 -6.69
C VAL A 150 10.64 12.14 -6.09
N LEU A 151 11.56 12.86 -6.72
CA LEU A 151 12.93 13.00 -6.22
C LEU A 151 13.00 13.75 -4.90
N ASP A 152 12.10 14.70 -4.66
CA ASP A 152 12.01 15.44 -3.39
C ASP A 152 11.63 14.51 -2.21
N LYS A 153 10.97 13.38 -2.52
CA LYS A 153 10.56 12.36 -1.54
C LYS A 153 11.43 11.10 -1.58
N LEU A 154 12.52 11.09 -2.38
CA LEU A 154 13.35 9.91 -2.63
C LEU A 154 13.92 9.32 -1.34
N ASP A 155 14.52 10.16 -0.49
CA ASP A 155 15.12 9.73 0.79
C ASP A 155 14.08 9.08 1.71
N GLN A 156 12.89 9.68 1.83
CA GLN A 156 11.80 9.14 2.65
C GLN A 156 11.28 7.81 2.11
N ILE A 157 11.07 7.70 0.79
CA ILE A 157 10.65 6.47 0.11
C ILE A 157 11.65 5.35 0.39
N LEU A 158 12.94 5.63 0.19
CA LEU A 158 14.00 4.63 0.33
C LEU A 158 14.24 4.26 1.80
N SER A 159 14.10 5.20 2.72
CA SER A 159 14.15 4.93 4.15
C SER A 159 13.08 3.94 4.57
N VAL A 160 11.82 4.12 4.15
CA VAL A 160 10.73 3.17 4.42
C VAL A 160 10.99 1.82 3.76
N CYS A 161 11.42 1.79 2.50
CA CYS A 161 11.72 0.52 1.84
C CYS A 161 12.85 -0.23 2.57
N THR A 162 13.90 0.49 2.98
CA THR A 162 15.05 -0.06 3.70
C THR A 162 14.65 -0.61 5.06
N SER A 163 13.84 0.13 5.83
CA SER A 163 13.38 -0.32 7.15
C SER A 163 12.52 -1.58 7.06
N VAL A 164 11.63 -1.66 6.05
CA VAL A 164 10.79 -2.85 5.83
C VAL A 164 11.61 -4.06 5.38
N ILE A 165 12.63 -3.87 4.53
CA ILE A 165 13.52 -4.96 4.10
C ILE A 165 14.34 -5.49 5.28
N LEU A 166 14.94 -4.59 6.08
CA LEU A 166 15.78 -4.99 7.20
C LEU A 166 14.97 -5.57 8.36
N GLY A 167 13.80 -5.00 8.66
CA GLY A 167 12.91 -5.47 9.72
C GLY A 167 12.22 -6.81 9.43
N ARG A 168 12.15 -7.24 8.15
CA ARG A 168 11.60 -8.55 7.77
C ARG A 168 12.37 -9.72 8.39
N ASN A 169 13.65 -9.55 8.69
CA ASN A 169 14.45 -10.63 9.29
C ASN A 169 14.06 -10.93 10.74
N ASP A 170 13.44 -9.98 11.45
CA ASP A 170 13.05 -10.13 12.85
C ASP A 170 11.64 -10.77 13.00
N ASP A 171 10.74 -10.57 12.03
CA ASP A 171 9.35 -11.09 12.07
C ASP A 171 9.25 -12.59 11.71
N LEU A 172 10.19 -13.15 10.94
CA LEU A 172 10.19 -14.57 10.56
C LEU A 172 10.35 -15.51 11.76
N THR A 173 10.90 -15.02 12.87
CA THR A 173 11.03 -15.79 14.12
C THR A 173 9.75 -15.82 14.96
N GLU A 174 8.77 -14.94 14.71
CA GLU A 174 7.54 -14.86 15.53
C GLU A 174 6.28 -15.41 14.83
N GLU A 175 6.15 -15.30 13.50
CA GLU A 175 4.93 -15.78 12.82
C GLU A 175 4.85 -17.32 12.63
N GLU A 176 5.96 -18.06 12.75
CA GLU A 176 5.94 -19.53 12.70
C GLU A 176 5.55 -20.19 14.04
N SER A 177 5.46 -19.40 15.13
CA SER A 177 5.31 -19.89 16.50
C SER A 177 4.00 -19.44 17.19
N SER A 178 2.87 -19.47 16.48
CA SER A 178 1.56 -19.34 17.15
C SER A 178 0.53 -20.39 16.71
N GLY A 179 0.59 -21.54 17.38
CA GLY A 179 -0.62 -22.23 17.84
C GLY A 179 -0.99 -23.53 17.13
N ASP A 180 -0.15 -24.55 17.28
CA ASP A 180 -0.65 -25.93 17.38
C ASP A 180 -1.59 -26.01 18.59
N MET A 181 -2.88 -26.26 18.36
CA MET A 181 -3.76 -26.84 19.36
C MET A 181 -4.65 -27.88 18.70
N SER A 182 -4.32 -29.14 19.01
CA SER A 182 -5.16 -30.31 18.77
C SER A 182 -6.51 -30.19 19.48
N SER A 183 -7.60 -30.52 18.78
CA SER A 183 -8.70 -31.28 19.38
C SER A 183 -9.46 -32.08 18.31
N SER A 184 -9.78 -33.30 18.71
CA SER A 184 -10.32 -34.43 17.96
C SER A 184 -11.85 -34.38 17.74
N THR A 185 -12.34 -35.36 16.94
CA THR A 185 -13.73 -35.82 16.68
C THR A 185 -14.61 -34.95 15.76
N SER A 186 -15.26 -35.43 14.68
CA SER A 186 -15.69 -36.77 14.22
C SER A 186 -15.91 -36.75 12.68
N PRO A 187 -16.04 -37.90 11.99
CA PRO A 187 -16.20 -37.94 10.53
C PRO A 187 -17.68 -38.06 10.15
N ASP A 188 -18.28 -37.02 9.56
CA ASP A 188 -19.44 -37.24 8.69
C ASP A 188 -19.71 -36.10 7.69
N GLU A 189 -20.02 -36.55 6.47
CA GLU A 189 -20.66 -35.91 5.31
C GLU A 189 -20.37 -34.44 4.90
N GLY A 190 -19.74 -34.32 3.72
CA GLY A 190 -19.86 -33.14 2.84
C GLY A 190 -18.80 -32.07 3.08
N THR A 191 -17.57 -32.33 2.67
CA THR A 191 -16.40 -31.46 2.87
C THR A 191 -16.50 -30.13 2.12
N ILE A 192 -17.30 -29.20 2.62
CA ILE A 192 -17.17 -27.78 2.30
C ILE A 192 -15.88 -27.32 2.98
N PRO A 193 -14.87 -26.81 2.24
CA PRO A 193 -13.67 -26.29 2.86
C PRO A 193 -14.06 -25.21 3.88
N SER A 194 -13.69 -25.44 5.14
CA SER A 194 -13.98 -24.53 6.25
C SER A 194 -13.60 -23.10 5.85
N LYS A 195 -14.39 -22.10 6.25
CA LYS A 195 -14.16 -20.68 5.89
C LYS A 195 -12.70 -20.25 6.15
N GLU A 196 -12.08 -20.86 7.17
CA GLU A 196 -10.69 -20.65 7.54
C GLU A 196 -9.69 -21.21 6.53
N LEU A 197 -9.93 -22.40 5.97
CA LEU A 197 -9.09 -22.99 4.91
C LEU A 197 -9.15 -22.14 3.63
N ARG A 198 -10.32 -21.62 3.28
CA ARG A 198 -10.47 -20.69 2.13
C ARG A 198 -9.77 -19.36 2.39
N LYS A 199 -9.89 -18.77 3.59
CA LYS A 199 -9.14 -17.56 3.96
C LYS A 199 -7.63 -17.77 3.87
N ARG A 200 -7.14 -18.91 4.36
CA ARG A 200 -5.72 -19.30 4.25
C ARG A 200 -5.30 -19.46 2.79
N GLN A 201 -6.05 -20.19 1.96
CA GLN A 201 -5.75 -20.36 0.53
C GLN A 201 -5.73 -19.03 -0.23
N ILE A 202 -6.67 -18.12 0.05
CA ILE A 202 -6.69 -16.78 -0.54
C ILE A 202 -5.45 -16.00 -0.10
N LYS A 203 -5.08 -16.03 1.19
CA LYS A 203 -3.82 -15.42 1.67
C LYS A 203 -2.58 -16.01 0.97
N PHE A 204 -2.49 -17.34 0.84
CA PHE A 204 -1.36 -17.99 0.15
C PHE A 204 -1.33 -17.70 -1.37
N SER A 205 -2.47 -17.37 -1.96
CA SER A 205 -2.58 -17.02 -3.38
C SER A 205 -2.34 -15.53 -3.65
N ASP A 206 -2.09 -14.71 -2.61
CA ASP A 206 -1.81 -13.29 -2.79
C ASP A 206 -0.53 -13.10 -3.60
N ARG A 207 -0.64 -12.47 -4.77
CA ARG A 207 0.49 -12.17 -5.64
C ARG A 207 1.54 -11.32 -4.91
N ILE A 208 1.14 -10.47 -3.97
CA ILE A 208 2.06 -9.64 -3.17
C ILE A 208 2.99 -10.49 -2.30
N ASN A 209 2.55 -11.67 -1.86
CA ASN A 209 3.42 -12.58 -1.10
C ASN A 209 4.58 -13.10 -1.94
N GLN A 210 4.37 -13.23 -3.26
CA GLN A 210 5.37 -13.75 -4.21
C GLN A 210 6.36 -12.69 -4.69
N LEU A 211 6.03 -11.40 -4.57
CA LEU A 211 6.93 -10.31 -4.97
C LEU A 211 8.03 -10.08 -3.93
N SER A 212 9.27 -9.90 -4.37
CA SER A 212 10.36 -9.41 -3.51
C SER A 212 10.34 -7.88 -3.49
N LEU A 213 10.41 -7.31 -2.28
CA LEU A 213 10.51 -5.86 -2.13
C LEU A 213 11.91 -5.39 -2.55
N GLU A 214 12.92 -6.16 -2.20
CA GLU A 214 14.34 -5.92 -2.53
C GLU A 214 14.54 -5.82 -4.05
N ASP A 215 14.01 -6.78 -4.80
CA ASP A 215 14.11 -6.80 -6.25
C ASP A 215 13.32 -5.65 -6.89
N SER A 216 12.10 -5.40 -6.40
CA SER A 216 11.26 -4.29 -6.87
C SER A 216 11.94 -2.93 -6.68
N VAL A 217 12.53 -2.68 -5.51
CA VAL A 217 13.26 -1.43 -5.23
C VAL A 217 14.48 -1.30 -6.13
N ARG A 218 15.27 -2.36 -6.31
CA ARG A 218 16.45 -2.34 -7.18
C ARG A 218 16.09 -2.02 -8.62
N GLU A 219 15.11 -2.72 -9.18
CA GLU A 219 14.67 -2.51 -10.55
C GLU A 219 14.05 -1.12 -10.76
N ASN A 220 13.22 -0.67 -9.82
CA ASN A 220 12.54 0.60 -9.95
C ASN A 220 13.46 1.80 -9.70
N LEU A 221 14.49 1.65 -8.86
CA LEU A 221 15.58 2.64 -8.74
C LEU A 221 16.35 2.78 -10.05
N GLN A 222 16.68 1.68 -10.72
CA GLN A 222 17.35 1.73 -12.01
C GLN A 222 16.48 2.42 -13.08
N LYS A 223 15.17 2.15 -13.09
CA LYS A 223 14.21 2.85 -13.95
C LYS A 223 14.12 4.34 -13.58
N CYS A 224 14.09 4.68 -12.30
CA CYS A 224 14.08 6.06 -11.80
C CYS A 224 15.29 6.84 -12.31
N ALA A 225 16.49 6.27 -12.18
CA ALA A 225 17.73 6.82 -12.72
C ALA A 225 17.65 7.04 -14.24
N SER A 226 17.07 6.08 -14.97
CA SER A 226 16.88 6.19 -16.42
C SER A 226 15.87 7.27 -16.83
N ILE A 227 14.88 7.57 -15.98
CA ILE A 227 13.84 8.58 -16.24
C ILE A 227 14.34 9.99 -15.94
N HIS A 228 15.05 10.16 -14.82
CA HIS A 228 15.38 11.48 -14.28
C HIS A 228 16.86 11.88 -14.45
N GLY A 229 17.74 10.94 -14.85
CA GLY A 229 19.15 11.21 -15.19
C GLY A 229 19.90 11.92 -14.07
N GLU A 230 20.58 13.03 -14.41
CA GLU A 230 21.42 13.79 -13.48
C GLU A 230 20.66 14.31 -12.25
N SER A 231 19.36 14.59 -12.35
CA SER A 231 18.54 15.00 -11.20
C SER A 231 18.42 13.88 -10.18
N PHE A 232 18.37 12.62 -10.62
CA PHE A 232 18.39 11.46 -9.73
C PHE A 232 19.76 11.33 -9.06
N ASP A 233 20.85 11.47 -9.80
CA ASP A 233 22.22 11.37 -9.25
C ASP A 233 22.48 12.45 -8.19
N ALA A 234 21.99 13.67 -8.42
CA ALA A 234 22.04 14.76 -7.45
C ALA A 234 21.21 14.44 -6.19
N ALA A 235 19.99 13.91 -6.35
CA ALA A 235 19.14 13.52 -5.23
C ALA A 235 19.77 12.39 -4.40
N MET A 236 20.30 11.34 -5.05
CA MET A 236 20.99 10.24 -4.38
C MET A 236 22.25 10.72 -3.65
N SER A 237 23.00 11.66 -4.23
CA SER A 237 24.22 12.21 -3.61
C SER A 237 23.92 13.11 -2.41
N SER A 238 22.69 13.66 -2.33
CA SER A 238 22.25 14.49 -1.20
C SER A 238 21.78 13.68 0.01
N MET A 239 21.55 12.37 -0.16
CA MET A 239 21.12 11.49 0.93
C MET A 239 22.16 11.41 2.04
N HIS A 240 21.70 11.27 3.28
CA HIS A 240 22.60 11.12 4.42
C HIS A 240 23.45 9.83 4.28
N PRO A 241 24.78 9.88 4.52
CA PRO A 241 25.67 8.73 4.30
C PRO A 241 25.26 7.44 5.03
N SER A 242 24.66 7.55 6.22
CA SER A 242 24.17 6.38 6.95
C SER A 242 22.94 5.75 6.31
N ALA A 243 22.00 6.56 5.80
CA ALA A 243 20.81 6.07 5.12
C ALA A 243 21.20 5.38 3.80
N PHE A 244 22.17 5.95 3.09
CA PHE A 244 22.75 5.36 1.89
C PHE A 244 23.43 4.00 2.17
N ALA A 245 24.24 3.90 3.22
CA ALA A 245 24.88 2.63 3.59
C ALA A 245 23.85 1.56 4.01
N GLN A 246 22.78 1.94 4.71
CA GLN A 246 21.68 1.03 5.05
C GLN A 246 20.93 0.56 3.80
N LEU A 247 20.72 1.44 2.82
CA LEU A 247 20.12 1.09 1.53
C LEU A 247 21.00 0.08 0.77
N GLU A 248 22.30 0.30 0.69
CA GLU A 248 23.25 -0.65 0.08
C GLU A 248 23.21 -2.02 0.77
N GLN A 249 23.19 -2.02 2.11
CA GLN A 249 23.07 -3.23 2.91
C GLN A 249 21.75 -3.97 2.63
N ALA A 250 20.62 -3.25 2.64
CA ALA A 250 19.29 -3.82 2.42
C ALA A 250 19.15 -4.43 1.02
N LEU A 251 19.65 -3.72 0.00
CA LEU A 251 19.56 -4.15 -1.39
C LEU A 251 20.66 -5.13 -1.80
N LYS A 252 21.69 -5.33 -0.97
CA LYS A 252 22.87 -6.16 -1.24
C LYS A 252 23.58 -5.73 -2.53
N ILE A 253 23.71 -4.42 -2.73
CA ILE A 253 24.36 -3.81 -3.90
C ILE A 253 25.37 -2.75 -3.45
N THR A 254 26.31 -2.44 -4.35
CA THR A 254 27.24 -1.31 -4.19
C THR A 254 26.98 -0.33 -5.33
N PHE A 255 26.62 0.90 -4.99
CA PHE A 255 26.38 1.96 -5.97
C PHE A 255 27.70 2.68 -6.27
N ASN A 256 28.15 2.63 -7.53
CA ASN A 256 29.26 3.47 -7.99
C ASN A 256 28.72 4.85 -8.41
N LEU A 257 28.30 5.66 -7.45
CA LEU A 257 28.01 7.07 -7.74
C LEU A 257 29.36 7.79 -7.90
N SER A 258 29.62 8.31 -9.10
CA SER A 258 30.75 9.20 -9.36
C SER A 258 30.58 10.46 -8.52
N ARG A 259 31.26 10.51 -7.37
CA ARG A 259 31.40 11.72 -6.55
C ARG A 259 32.13 12.77 -7.39
N HIS A 260 31.39 13.74 -7.92
CA HIS A 260 31.93 14.97 -8.46
C HIS A 260 31.83 16.08 -7.41
#